data_AF-A0A949YRL6-F1
#
_entry.id   AF-A0A949YRL6-F1
#
_cell.length_a   1.000
_cell.length_b   1.000
_cell.length_c   1.000
_cell.angle_alpha   90.00
_cell.angle_beta   90.00
_cell.angle_gamma   90.00
#
_symmetry.space_group_name_H-M   'P 1'
#
loop_
_entity.id
_entity.type
_entity.pdbx_description
1 polymer ?
#
loop_
_entity_poly.entity_id
_entity_poly.type
_entity_poly.pdbx_seq_one_letter_code
_entity_poly.pdbx_strand_id
1 'polypeptide(L)'
;MVNAVAPRERYDTSTQGDSDGAVNYVERFHTVLSSKFMLRRFPFDSQSLLIILHPYLRQERQVEFTAYNPDVWATPEFTQYSSLAQWNLQSVVPSIGTSSLYTGLQVPEARFTIKVKRRYAFYLWKVFLPLSLMVVLSWAVFWIEARDLSNQVQIAITTILTVIAFAFAISSTMPRVPYLTYIDAFFLACYVFVFVSIVELMLVHLSHRRERSSDLGIRVQRIARWVVPTAFVVTNLILIGHFLM
;
A
#
# COMPACT_ATOMS: atom_id res chain seq x y z
N MET A 1 -23.84 -4.04 -14.72
CA MET A 1 -22.45 -3.91 -14.23
C MET A 1 -21.99 -5.26 -13.76
N VAL A 2 -20.87 -5.76 -14.29
CA VAL A 2 -20.45 -7.15 -14.04
C VAL A 2 -19.67 -7.28 -12.75
N ASN A 3 -18.82 -6.30 -12.44
CA ASN A 3 -17.96 -6.32 -11.27
C ASN A 3 -18.57 -5.61 -10.05
N ALA A 4 -19.89 -5.43 -10.02
CA ALA A 4 -20.58 -4.84 -8.87
C ALA A 4 -20.74 -5.89 -7.76
N VAL A 5 -20.40 -5.52 -6.52
CA VAL A 5 -20.54 -6.38 -5.34
C VAL A 5 -22.00 -6.48 -4.90
N ALA A 6 -22.77 -5.42 -5.15
CA ALA A 6 -24.20 -5.35 -4.89
C ALA A 6 -24.91 -4.67 -6.07
N PRO A 7 -26.23 -4.87 -6.26
CA PRO A 7 -27.01 -4.11 -7.21
C PRO A 7 -26.79 -2.60 -7.02
N ARG A 8 -26.68 -1.85 -8.12
CA ARG A 8 -26.55 -0.39 -8.06
C ARG A 8 -27.86 0.24 -7.57
N GLU A 9 -27.74 1.21 -6.67
CA GLU A 9 -28.84 2.06 -6.23
C GLU A 9 -29.00 3.22 -7.19
N ARG A 10 -30.23 3.49 -7.65
CA ARG A 10 -30.55 4.58 -8.58
C ARG A 10 -31.29 5.67 -7.82
N TYR A 11 -30.86 6.92 -7.97
CA TYR A 11 -31.49 8.07 -7.29
C TYR A 11 -32.29 8.93 -8.26
N ASP A 12 -31.64 9.37 -9.34
CA ASP A 12 -32.23 10.28 -10.33
C ASP A 12 -32.21 9.60 -11.69
N THR A 13 -33.35 9.58 -12.38
CA THR A 13 -33.45 9.09 -13.77
C THR A 13 -34.23 10.07 -14.62
N SER A 14 -33.70 10.41 -15.79
CA SER A 14 -34.37 11.21 -16.82
C SER A 14 -34.44 10.40 -18.11
N THR A 15 -35.64 10.34 -18.69
CA THR A 15 -35.91 9.68 -19.98
C THR A 15 -36.61 10.69 -20.88
N GLN A 16 -36.00 11.07 -22.00
CA GLN A 16 -36.62 11.94 -22.99
C GLN A 16 -36.62 11.23 -24.35
N GLY A 17 -37.80 11.08 -24.94
CA GLY A 17 -37.95 10.62 -26.32
C GLY A 17 -37.95 11.81 -27.28
N ASP A 18 -37.20 11.70 -28.37
CA ASP A 18 -37.24 12.63 -29.49
C ASP A 18 -38.22 12.09 -30.56
N SER A 19 -38.69 13.01 -31.40
CA SER A 19 -39.66 12.78 -32.47
C SER A 19 -39.18 11.82 -33.57
N ASP A 20 -37.86 11.61 -33.69
CA ASP A 20 -37.21 10.67 -34.61
C ASP A 20 -37.11 9.24 -34.05
N GLY A 21 -37.58 9.02 -32.81
CA GLY A 21 -37.51 7.74 -32.12
C GLY A 21 -36.24 7.53 -31.29
N ALA A 22 -35.33 8.50 -31.22
CA ALA A 22 -34.19 8.46 -30.32
C ALA A 22 -34.65 8.63 -28.86
N VAL A 23 -34.01 7.90 -27.94
CA VAL A 23 -34.31 8.00 -26.50
C VAL A 23 -33.04 8.38 -25.74
N ASN A 24 -33.08 9.56 -25.12
CA ASN A 24 -32.05 10.04 -24.22
C ASN A 24 -32.35 9.56 -22.80
N TYR A 25 -31.52 8.66 -22.29
CA TYR A 25 -31.59 8.17 -20.91
C TYR A 25 -30.40 8.63 -20.10
N VAL A 26 -30.66 9.28 -18.96
CA VAL A 26 -29.64 9.69 -18.00
C VAL A 26 -30.01 9.15 -16.63
N GLU A 27 -29.06 8.52 -15.95
CA GLU A 27 -29.24 8.05 -14.57
C GLU A 27 -28.07 8.44 -13.68
N ARG A 28 -28.39 8.74 -12.42
CA ARG A 28 -27.43 8.85 -11.32
C ARG A 28 -27.56 7.63 -10.43
N PHE A 29 -26.45 6.93 -10.22
CA PHE A 29 -26.42 5.72 -9.40
C PHE A 29 -25.23 5.70 -8.44
N HIS A 30 -25.37 4.88 -7.38
CA HIS A 30 -24.30 4.53 -6.45
C HIS A 30 -24.12 3.01 -6.45
N THR A 31 -22.87 2.56 -6.40
CA THR A 31 -22.55 1.13 -6.38
C THR A 31 -21.17 0.88 -5.81
N VAL A 32 -20.97 -0.32 -5.25
CA VAL A 32 -19.67 -0.81 -4.79
C VAL A 32 -19.13 -1.76 -5.84
N LEU A 33 -17.96 -1.44 -6.39
CA LEU A 33 -17.31 -2.24 -7.43
C LEU A 33 -16.13 -3.02 -6.85
N SER A 34 -15.95 -4.23 -7.36
CA SER A 34 -14.78 -5.06 -7.12
C SER A 34 -13.73 -4.81 -8.20
N SER A 35 -12.49 -4.62 -7.78
CA SER A 35 -11.34 -4.56 -8.67
C SER A 35 -10.13 -5.25 -8.02
N LYS A 36 -9.27 -5.85 -8.86
CA LYS A 36 -8.05 -6.50 -8.40
C LYS A 36 -6.95 -5.47 -8.20
N PHE A 37 -6.37 -5.43 -7.00
CA PHE A 37 -5.29 -4.49 -6.67
C PHE A 37 -3.93 -5.18 -6.73
N MET A 38 -2.92 -4.46 -7.21
CA MET A 38 -1.51 -4.88 -7.19
C MET A 38 -0.77 -4.11 -6.10
N LEU A 39 -0.58 -4.72 -4.93
CA LEU A 39 -0.10 -4.04 -3.73
C LEU A 39 1.39 -4.27 -3.43
N ARG A 40 2.14 -4.91 -4.33
CA ARG A 40 3.58 -5.19 -4.15
C ARG A 40 4.37 -3.91 -3.79
N ARG A 41 4.02 -2.78 -4.39
CA ARG A 41 4.66 -1.46 -4.17
C ARG A 41 4.01 -0.61 -3.09
N PHE A 42 3.06 -1.14 -2.32
CA PHE A 42 2.36 -0.38 -1.29
C PHE A 42 3.35 0.25 -0.28
N PRO A 43 3.18 1.54 0.10
CA PRO A 43 2.08 2.47 -0.24
C PRO A 43 2.36 3.37 -1.46
N PHE A 44 3.38 3.08 -2.26
CA PHE A 44 3.76 3.84 -3.46
C PHE A 44 3.09 3.29 -4.73
N ASP A 45 1.99 2.55 -4.57
CA ASP A 45 1.28 1.86 -5.63
C ASP A 45 0.40 2.79 -6.48
N SER A 46 0.17 2.36 -7.71
CA SER A 46 -0.86 2.91 -8.61
C SER A 46 -1.79 1.77 -9.01
N GLN A 47 -3.09 2.06 -9.08
CA GLN A 47 -4.12 1.07 -9.36
C GLN A 47 -4.95 1.47 -10.57
N SER A 48 -5.50 0.46 -11.23
CA SER A 48 -6.49 0.62 -12.31
C SER A 48 -7.82 0.07 -11.83
N LEU A 49 -8.75 0.96 -11.50
CA LEU A 49 -10.10 0.61 -11.10
C LEU A 49 -10.95 0.45 -12.36
N LEU A 50 -11.79 -0.59 -12.39
CA LEU A 50 -12.57 -0.95 -13.55
C LEU A 50 -14.05 -0.75 -13.29
N ILE A 51 -14.75 -0.17 -14.26
CA ILE A 51 -16.21 -0.22 -14.35
C ILE A 51 -16.54 -0.99 -15.62
N ILE A 52 -17.27 -2.10 -15.49
CA ILE A 52 -17.60 -2.97 -16.62
C ILE A 52 -19.12 -2.99 -16.82
N LEU A 53 -19.57 -2.49 -17.97
CA LEU A 53 -20.96 -2.46 -18.39
C LEU A 53 -21.18 -3.51 -19.47
N HIS A 54 -21.95 -4.55 -19.13
CA HIS A 54 -22.50 -5.52 -20.09
C HIS A 54 -24.02 -5.42 -20.07
N PRO A 55 -24.68 -5.51 -21.23
CA PRO A 55 -26.11 -5.70 -21.28
C PRO A 55 -26.45 -7.14 -20.90
N TYR A 56 -27.61 -7.33 -20.27
CA TYR A 56 -28.12 -8.66 -19.97
C TYR A 56 -28.93 -9.17 -21.17
N LEU A 57 -28.22 -9.63 -22.21
CA LEU A 57 -28.83 -10.12 -23.45
C LEU A 57 -28.61 -11.62 -23.62
N ARG A 58 -29.61 -12.29 -24.18
CA ARG A 58 -29.59 -13.74 -24.47
C ARG A 58 -29.10 -14.07 -25.89
N GLN A 59 -28.86 -13.04 -26.72
CA GLN A 59 -28.49 -13.15 -28.13
C GLN A 59 -27.41 -12.12 -28.50
N GLU A 60 -26.54 -12.47 -29.45
CA GLU A 60 -25.28 -11.78 -29.77
C GLU A 60 -25.43 -10.42 -30.49
N ARG A 61 -26.63 -10.02 -30.93
CA ARG A 61 -26.75 -9.05 -32.04
C ARG A 61 -27.73 -7.89 -31.87
N GLN A 62 -28.08 -7.51 -30.64
CA GLN A 62 -29.12 -6.48 -30.40
C GLN A 62 -28.60 -5.12 -29.91
N VAL A 63 -27.36 -5.03 -29.43
CA VAL A 63 -26.83 -3.79 -28.83
C VAL A 63 -25.36 -3.61 -29.20
N GLU A 64 -24.99 -2.39 -29.57
CA GLU A 64 -23.60 -1.97 -29.74
C GLU A 64 -23.36 -0.75 -28.84
N PHE A 65 -22.23 -0.72 -28.14
CA PHE A 65 -21.84 0.45 -27.37
C PHE A 65 -21.06 1.42 -28.26
N THR A 66 -21.38 2.70 -28.18
CA THR A 66 -20.61 3.77 -28.79
C THR A 66 -20.29 4.82 -27.75
N ALA A 67 -19.08 5.39 -27.82
CA ALA A 67 -18.69 6.47 -26.92
C ALA A 67 -19.15 7.78 -27.55
N TYR A 68 -20.25 8.34 -27.04
CA TYR A 68 -20.82 9.58 -27.58
C TYR A 68 -19.88 10.79 -27.42
N ASN A 69 -19.20 10.88 -26.28
CA ASN A 69 -18.20 11.92 -26.03
C ASN A 69 -17.07 11.36 -25.14
N PRO A 70 -15.88 11.09 -25.70
CA PRO A 70 -14.76 10.54 -24.95
C PRO A 70 -14.15 11.55 -23.96
N ASP A 71 -14.35 12.86 -24.17
CA ASP A 71 -13.69 13.93 -23.42
C ASP A 71 -14.47 14.41 -22.18
N VAL A 72 -15.66 13.84 -21.91
CA VAL A 72 -16.50 14.19 -20.74
C VAL A 72 -15.72 14.11 -19.43
N TRP A 73 -14.76 13.19 -19.35
CA TRP A 73 -13.93 12.92 -18.17
C TRP A 73 -12.73 13.85 -18.04
N ALA A 74 -12.49 14.74 -19.01
CA ALA A 74 -11.47 15.79 -18.97
C ALA A 74 -12.07 17.16 -18.58
N THR A 75 -13.37 17.23 -18.26
CA THR A 75 -14.03 18.48 -17.89
C THR A 75 -13.52 19.02 -16.54
N PRO A 76 -13.39 20.35 -16.39
CA PRO A 76 -12.97 20.97 -15.13
C PRO A 76 -13.84 20.55 -13.95
N GLU A 77 -15.16 20.47 -14.16
CA GLU A 77 -16.15 20.02 -13.17
C GLU A 77 -15.82 18.61 -12.66
N PHE A 78 -15.59 17.65 -13.56
CA PHE A 78 -15.25 16.28 -13.16
C PHE A 78 -13.94 16.24 -12.36
N THR A 79 -12.89 16.96 -12.81
CA THR A 79 -11.59 16.97 -12.12
C THR A 79 -11.63 17.65 -10.75
N GLN A 80 -12.48 18.67 -10.57
CA GLN A 80 -12.59 19.43 -9.33
C GLN A 80 -13.36 18.66 -8.24
N TYR A 81 -14.42 17.95 -8.63
CA TYR A 81 -15.30 17.27 -7.66
C TYR A 81 -14.99 15.77 -7.49
N SER A 82 -14.26 15.14 -8.41
CA SER A 82 -13.92 13.71 -8.34
C SER A 82 -12.63 13.45 -7.54
N SER A 83 -12.58 13.93 -6.29
CA SER A 83 -11.44 13.70 -5.40
C SER A 83 -11.68 12.52 -4.46
N LEU A 84 -10.65 11.69 -4.27
CA LEU A 84 -10.65 10.59 -3.31
C LEU A 84 -9.65 10.91 -2.19
N ALA A 85 -10.07 10.77 -0.93
CA ALA A 85 -9.22 11.16 0.21
C ALA A 85 -7.83 10.48 0.21
N GLN A 86 -7.77 9.20 -0.20
CA GLN A 86 -6.55 8.39 -0.22
C GLN A 86 -5.85 8.33 -1.59
N TRP A 87 -6.49 8.85 -2.66
CA TRP A 87 -6.06 8.61 -4.03
C TRP A 87 -6.05 9.90 -4.85
N ASN A 88 -5.01 10.07 -5.65
CA ASN A 88 -5.01 11.04 -6.73
C ASN A 88 -5.55 10.38 -7.98
N LEU A 89 -6.64 10.93 -8.52
CA LEU A 89 -7.17 10.56 -9.83
C LEU A 89 -6.15 10.97 -10.90
N GLN A 90 -5.76 10.05 -11.78
CA GLN A 90 -4.83 10.33 -12.87
C GLN A 90 -5.54 10.46 -14.21
N SER A 91 -6.39 9.50 -14.56
CA SER A 91 -7.12 9.50 -15.83
C SER A 91 -8.30 8.54 -15.81
N VAL A 92 -9.30 8.79 -16.66
CA VAL A 92 -10.38 7.85 -16.97
C VAL A 92 -10.30 7.53 -18.46
N VAL A 93 -10.13 6.26 -18.80
CA VAL A 93 -10.01 5.80 -20.19
C VAL A 93 -11.19 4.89 -20.52
N PRO A 94 -12.12 5.31 -21.40
CA PRO A 94 -13.17 4.44 -21.92
C PRO A 94 -12.58 3.50 -22.97
N SER A 95 -13.07 2.27 -22.99
CA SER A 95 -12.75 1.24 -23.99
C SER A 95 -14.03 0.49 -24.31
N ILE A 96 -14.31 0.33 -25.61
CA ILE A 96 -15.44 -0.44 -26.10
C ILE A 96 -14.88 -1.67 -26.78
N GLY A 97 -15.52 -2.82 -26.55
CA GLY A 97 -15.14 -4.06 -27.19
C GLY A 97 -16.17 -5.15 -26.98
N THR A 98 -15.75 -6.39 -27.14
CA THR A 98 -16.54 -7.57 -26.84
C THR A 98 -15.85 -8.40 -25.78
N SER A 99 -16.63 -9.11 -24.98
CA SER A 99 -16.13 -10.04 -23.98
C SER A 99 -16.86 -11.37 -24.06
N SER A 100 -16.12 -12.45 -23.79
CA SER A 100 -16.69 -13.79 -23.72
C SER A 100 -17.22 -14.03 -22.32
N LEU A 101 -18.50 -14.38 -22.22
CA LEU A 101 -19.08 -14.93 -20.99
C LEU A 101 -18.55 -16.33 -20.72
N TYR A 102 -18.72 -16.82 -19.50
CA TYR A 102 -18.44 -18.21 -19.13
C TYR A 102 -19.22 -19.24 -19.96
N THR A 103 -20.36 -18.82 -20.53
CA THR A 103 -21.19 -19.62 -21.43
C THR A 103 -20.63 -19.72 -22.84
N GLY A 104 -19.54 -19.01 -23.17
CA GLY A 104 -18.95 -18.94 -24.51
C GLY A 104 -19.60 -17.90 -25.43
N LEU A 105 -20.68 -17.25 -25.00
CA LEU A 105 -21.35 -16.18 -25.75
C LEU A 105 -20.50 -14.91 -25.75
N GLN A 106 -20.36 -14.28 -26.92
CA GLN A 106 -19.76 -12.96 -27.04
C GLN A 106 -20.80 -11.87 -26.78
N VAL A 107 -20.48 -10.95 -25.86
CA VAL A 107 -21.34 -9.81 -25.55
C VAL A 107 -20.58 -8.51 -25.70
N PRO A 108 -21.25 -7.42 -26.12
CA PRO A 108 -20.65 -6.09 -26.12
C PRO A 108 -20.30 -5.67 -24.69
N GLU A 109 -19.13 -5.09 -24.51
CA GLU A 109 -18.59 -4.61 -23.25
C GLU A 109 -18.15 -3.15 -23.39
N ALA A 110 -18.64 -2.29 -22.51
CA ALA A 110 -18.06 -0.98 -22.27
C ALA A 110 -17.28 -1.01 -20.95
N ARG A 111 -15.97 -0.74 -21.04
CA ARG A 111 -15.03 -0.76 -19.92
C ARG A 111 -14.50 0.65 -19.67
N PHE A 112 -14.60 1.11 -18.43
CA PHE A 112 -13.98 2.37 -18.00
C PHE A 112 -12.83 2.03 -17.06
N THR A 113 -11.62 2.43 -17.45
CA THR A 113 -10.41 2.24 -16.64
C THR A 113 -10.02 3.54 -15.97
N ILE A 114 -10.20 3.59 -14.66
CA ILE A 114 -9.88 4.74 -13.81
C ILE A 114 -8.49 4.50 -13.20
N LYS A 115 -7.49 5.24 -13.66
CA LYS A 115 -6.13 5.18 -13.10
C LYS A 115 -6.03 6.08 -11.88
N VAL A 116 -5.58 5.51 -10.77
CA VAL A 116 -5.42 6.22 -9.50
C VAL A 116 -4.03 5.96 -8.91
N LYS A 117 -3.47 6.97 -8.25
CA LYS A 117 -2.19 6.86 -7.53
C LYS A 117 -2.39 7.14 -6.04
N ARG A 118 -1.85 6.28 -5.18
CA ARG A 118 -2.03 6.42 -3.73
C ARG A 118 -1.32 7.66 -3.20
N ARG A 119 -1.97 8.38 -2.26
CA ARG A 119 -1.35 9.46 -1.48
C ARG A 119 -0.50 8.86 -0.36
N TYR A 120 0.80 8.65 -0.63
CA TYR A 120 1.72 7.98 0.29
C TYR A 120 2.17 8.83 1.49
N ALA A 121 1.92 10.14 1.51
CA ALA A 121 2.43 11.06 2.52
C ALA A 121 2.05 10.67 3.95
N PHE A 122 0.84 10.15 4.16
CA PHE A 122 0.41 9.62 5.47
C PHE A 122 1.37 8.55 5.98
N TYR A 123 1.73 7.58 5.13
CA TYR A 123 2.61 6.47 5.50
C TYR A 123 4.04 6.96 5.75
N LEU A 124 4.53 7.92 4.95
CA LEU A 124 5.86 8.49 5.15
C LEU A 124 6.01 9.10 6.55
N TRP A 125 5.07 9.98 6.93
CA TRP A 125 5.15 10.73 8.18
C TRP A 125 4.68 9.96 9.41
N LYS A 126 3.67 9.09 9.27
CA LYS A 126 3.08 8.39 10.42
C LYS A 126 3.53 6.94 10.57
N VAL A 127 4.24 6.38 9.58
CA VAL A 127 4.71 4.99 9.61
C VAL A 127 6.23 4.89 9.45
N PHE A 128 6.78 5.33 8.32
CA PHE A 128 8.21 5.19 8.04
C PHE A 128 9.09 6.01 9.00
N LEU A 129 8.75 7.28 9.23
CA LEU A 129 9.54 8.14 10.11
C LEU A 129 9.57 7.64 11.57
N PRO A 130 8.43 7.37 12.25
CA PRO A 130 8.45 6.86 13.62
C PRO A 130 9.19 5.52 13.75
N LEU A 131 8.99 4.58 12.82
CA LEU A 131 9.66 3.28 12.89
C LEU A 131 11.18 3.41 12.69
N SER A 132 11.62 4.27 11.77
CA SER A 132 13.05 4.56 11.59
C SER A 132 13.67 5.16 12.84
N LEU A 133 12.97 6.08 13.52
CA LEU A 133 13.42 6.65 14.79
C LEU A 133 13.52 5.58 15.89
N MET A 134 12.59 4.63 15.94
CA MET A 134 12.68 3.50 16.89
C MET A 134 13.91 2.62 16.64
N VAL A 135 14.27 2.38 15.37
CA VAL A 135 15.50 1.66 15.02
C VAL A 135 16.73 2.44 15.47
N VAL A 136 16.77 3.76 15.23
CA VAL A 136 17.86 4.63 15.69
C VAL A 136 17.97 4.63 17.22
N LEU A 137 16.83 4.67 17.93
CA LEU A 137 16.80 4.57 19.40
C LEU A 137 17.36 3.22 19.88
N SER A 138 17.14 2.12 19.14
CA SER A 138 17.73 0.83 19.48
C SER A 138 19.27 0.87 19.47
N TRP A 139 19.87 1.75 18.67
CA TRP A 139 21.32 1.92 18.60
C TRP A 139 21.89 2.72 19.78
N ALA A 140 21.05 3.39 20.56
CA ALA A 140 21.50 4.12 21.75
C ALA A 140 22.23 3.18 22.74
N VAL A 141 21.86 1.89 22.77
CA VAL A 141 22.52 0.86 23.58
C VAL A 141 24.03 0.75 23.27
N PHE A 142 24.45 1.01 22.03
CA PHE A 142 25.86 0.93 21.63
C PHE A 142 26.72 2.07 22.18
N TRP A 143 26.08 3.18 22.57
CA TRP A 143 26.76 4.39 23.06
C TRP A 143 26.90 4.42 24.58
N ILE A 144 26.04 3.69 25.30
CA ILE A 144 26.07 3.59 26.76
C ILE A 144 27.21 2.67 27.19
N GLU A 145 28.00 3.11 28.17
CA GLU A 145 29.10 2.32 28.72
C GLU A 145 28.60 0.99 29.29
N ALA A 146 29.32 -0.10 29.01
CA ALA A 146 28.99 -1.45 29.46
C ALA A 146 28.96 -1.63 31.00
N ARG A 147 29.37 -0.61 31.76
CA ARG A 147 29.29 -0.59 33.22
C ARG A 147 27.85 -0.40 33.73
N ASP A 148 27.00 0.29 32.97
CA ASP A 148 25.59 0.52 33.30
C ASP A 148 24.66 -0.49 32.62
N LEU A 149 24.88 -1.78 32.92
CA LEU A 149 24.11 -2.88 32.35
C LEU A 149 22.60 -2.71 32.57
N SER A 150 22.19 -2.25 33.75
CA SER A 150 20.78 -2.05 34.09
C SER A 150 20.09 -1.10 33.11
N ASN A 151 20.77 0.00 32.73
CA ASN A 151 20.23 1.00 31.81
C ASN A 151 20.13 0.45 30.39
N GLN A 152 21.14 -0.30 29.94
CA GLN A 152 21.15 -0.91 28.62
C GLN A 152 20.01 -1.92 28.44
N VAL A 153 19.80 -2.79 29.43
CA VAL A 153 18.71 -3.78 29.42
C VAL A 153 17.35 -3.10 29.44
N GLN A 154 17.18 -2.05 30.26
CA GLN A 154 15.93 -1.29 30.30
C GLN A 154 15.60 -0.67 28.95
N ILE A 155 16.57 0.00 28.30
CA ILE A 155 16.38 0.60 26.97
C ILE A 155 16.05 -0.46 25.92
N ALA A 156 16.72 -1.61 25.95
CA ALA A 156 16.44 -2.71 25.02
C ALA A 156 15.00 -3.24 25.18
N ILE A 157 14.54 -3.46 26.42
CA ILE A 157 13.18 -3.92 26.72
C ILE A 157 12.13 -2.87 26.32
N THR A 158 12.36 -1.60 26.64
CA THR A 158 11.45 -0.52 26.25
C THR A 158 11.38 -0.39 24.73
N THR A 159 12.51 -0.53 24.03
CA THR A 159 12.54 -0.40 22.56
C THR A 159 11.78 -1.55 21.89
N ILE A 160 12.01 -2.80 22.30
CA ILE A 160 11.30 -3.94 21.70
C ILE A 160 9.79 -3.86 21.97
N LEU A 161 9.39 -3.50 23.20
CA LEU A 161 7.99 -3.31 23.55
C LEU A 161 7.35 -2.21 22.70
N THR A 162 8.06 -1.10 22.48
CA THR A 162 7.59 0.03 21.68
C THR A 162 7.40 -0.36 20.23
N VAL A 163 8.35 -1.10 19.64
CA VAL A 163 8.28 -1.59 18.25
C VAL A 163 7.11 -2.55 18.07
N ILE A 164 6.90 -3.47 19.02
CA ILE A 164 5.75 -4.40 18.99
C ILE A 164 4.42 -3.64 19.15
N ALA A 165 4.34 -2.70 20.08
CA ALA A 165 3.15 -1.89 20.28
C ALA A 165 2.80 -1.08 19.03
N PHE A 166 3.80 -0.50 18.37
CA PHE A 166 3.62 0.21 17.11
C PHE A 166 3.11 -0.70 16.00
N ALA A 167 3.65 -1.92 15.89
CA ALA A 167 3.19 -2.93 14.94
C ALA A 167 1.69 -3.22 15.10
N PHE A 168 1.22 -3.40 16.33
CA PHE A 168 -0.20 -3.60 16.62
C PHE A 168 -1.03 -2.37 16.27
N ALA A 169 -0.56 -1.17 16.63
CA ALA A 169 -1.27 0.09 16.38
C ALA A 169 -1.54 0.33 14.89
N ILE A 170 -0.63 -0.06 14.01
CA ILE A 170 -0.78 0.13 12.56
C ILE A 170 -1.29 -1.10 11.80
N SER A 171 -1.49 -2.24 12.47
CA SER A 171 -1.89 -3.51 11.86
C SER A 171 -3.21 -3.43 11.06
N SER A 172 -4.15 -2.60 11.50
CA SER A 172 -5.43 -2.38 10.82
C SER A 172 -5.31 -1.54 9.54
N THR A 173 -4.22 -0.79 9.39
CA THR A 173 -3.96 0.09 8.23
C THR A 173 -3.20 -0.61 7.12
N MET A 174 -2.62 -1.78 7.40
CA MET A 174 -1.83 -2.57 6.46
C MET A 174 -2.74 -3.50 5.65
N PRO A 175 -2.47 -3.65 4.33
CA PRO A 175 -3.27 -4.54 3.50
C PRO A 175 -3.01 -6.01 3.85
N ARG A 176 -4.08 -6.79 3.95
CA ARG A 176 -3.99 -8.24 4.16
C ARG A 176 -3.84 -8.94 2.80
N VAL A 177 -2.59 -9.11 2.37
CA VAL A 177 -2.26 -9.81 1.13
C VAL A 177 -1.32 -10.99 1.40
N PRO A 178 -1.39 -12.07 0.59
CA PRO A 178 -0.59 -13.27 0.81
C PRO A 178 0.88 -13.12 0.37
N TYR A 179 1.26 -12.01 -0.26
CA TYR A 179 2.60 -11.76 -0.75
C TYR A 179 3.24 -10.58 0.00
N LEU A 180 4.57 -10.56 0.06
CA LEU A 180 5.32 -9.51 0.72
C LEU A 180 5.18 -8.18 -0.04
N THR A 181 4.70 -7.15 0.64
CA THR A 181 4.70 -5.77 0.12
C THR A 181 5.96 -5.03 0.55
N TYR A 182 6.25 -3.90 -0.09
CA TYR A 182 7.39 -3.06 0.28
C TYR A 182 7.34 -2.65 1.77
N ILE A 183 6.16 -2.25 2.26
CA ILE A 183 6.02 -1.87 3.68
C ILE A 183 6.32 -3.06 4.60
N ASP A 184 5.84 -4.28 4.27
CA ASP A 184 6.10 -5.47 5.08
C ASP A 184 7.60 -5.79 5.13
N ALA A 185 8.30 -5.66 3.99
CA ALA A 185 9.74 -5.86 3.92
C ALA A 185 10.52 -4.82 4.75
N PHE A 186 10.07 -3.56 4.75
CA PHE A 186 10.63 -2.50 5.58
C PHE A 186 10.44 -2.78 7.08
N PHE A 187 9.23 -3.21 7.48
CA PHE A 187 8.96 -3.63 8.86
C PHE A 187 9.83 -4.80 9.29
N LEU A 188 9.93 -5.83 8.44
CA LEU A 188 10.77 -6.99 8.70
C LEU A 188 12.24 -6.59 8.87
N ALA A 189 12.77 -5.71 8.01
CA ALA A 189 14.12 -5.17 8.17
C ALA A 189 14.27 -4.47 9.52
N CYS A 190 13.36 -3.56 9.89
CA CYS A 190 13.41 -2.87 11.17
C CYS A 190 13.41 -3.84 12.37
N TYR A 191 12.58 -4.89 12.34
CA TYR A 191 12.57 -5.91 13.40
C TYR A 191 13.88 -6.68 13.49
N VAL A 192 14.46 -7.07 12.34
CA VAL A 192 15.76 -7.76 12.30
C VAL A 192 16.84 -6.86 12.89
N PHE A 193 16.88 -5.57 12.55
CA PHE A 193 17.87 -4.65 13.09
C PHE A 193 17.72 -4.41 14.60
N VAL A 194 16.49 -4.27 15.10
CA VAL A 194 16.23 -4.18 16.55
C VAL A 194 16.66 -5.47 17.26
N PHE A 195 16.36 -6.63 16.67
CA PHE A 195 16.81 -7.92 17.21
C PHE A 195 18.33 -8.04 17.24
N VAL A 196 19.03 -7.60 16.19
CA VAL A 196 20.50 -7.57 16.15
C VAL A 196 21.07 -6.69 17.27
N SER A 197 20.46 -5.52 17.54
CA SER A 197 20.87 -4.66 18.67
C SER A 197 20.75 -5.38 20.02
N ILE A 198 19.72 -6.21 20.22
CA ILE A 198 19.52 -6.98 21.45
C ILE A 198 20.51 -8.14 21.56
N VAL A 199 20.78 -8.83 20.45
CA VAL A 199 21.79 -9.91 20.41
C VAL A 199 23.18 -9.36 20.73
N GLU A 200 23.53 -8.19 20.17
CA GLU A 200 24.79 -7.51 20.48
C GLU A 200 24.92 -7.21 21.97
N LEU A 201 23.87 -6.65 22.58
CA LEU A 201 23.82 -6.39 24.02
C LEU A 201 24.06 -7.69 24.83
N MET A 202 23.42 -8.79 24.43
CA MET A 202 23.62 -10.09 25.09
C MET A 202 25.07 -10.57 24.97
N LEU A 203 25.70 -10.42 23.80
CA LEU A 203 27.09 -10.80 23.58
C LEU A 203 28.06 -9.95 24.41
N VAL A 204 27.83 -8.65 24.51
CA VAL A 204 28.62 -7.74 25.36
C VAL A 204 28.50 -8.15 26.82
N HIS A 205 27.28 -8.44 27.29
CA HIS A 205 27.04 -8.88 28.66
C HIS A 205 27.76 -10.20 28.98
N LEU A 206 27.66 -11.20 28.09
CA LEU A 206 28.35 -12.48 28.24
C LEU A 206 29.88 -12.32 28.26
N SER A 207 30.41 -11.40 27.44
CA SER A 207 31.84 -11.09 27.39
C SER A 207 32.33 -10.43 28.68
N HIS A 208 31.54 -9.53 29.26
CA HIS A 208 31.85 -8.86 30.52
C HIS A 208 31.80 -9.83 31.70
N ARG A 209 30.84 -10.76 31.72
CA ARG A 209 30.73 -11.78 32.80
C ARG A 209 31.90 -12.76 32.82
N ARG A 210 32.61 -12.96 31.70
CA ARG A 210 33.66 -13.97 31.59
C ARG A 210 35.05 -13.52 32.08
N GLU A 211 35.17 -12.34 32.70
CA GLU A 211 36.36 -11.70 33.34
C GLU A 211 37.66 -11.60 32.52
N ARG A 212 37.82 -12.35 31.43
CA ARG A 212 39.07 -12.46 30.64
C ARG A 212 39.05 -11.66 29.34
N SER A 213 37.99 -10.89 29.05
CA SER A 213 37.75 -10.29 27.73
C SER A 213 36.93 -8.99 27.73
N SER A 214 37.17 -8.08 28.67
CA SER A 214 36.59 -6.71 28.63
C SER A 214 36.88 -6.00 27.30
N ASP A 215 38.06 -6.24 26.72
CA ASP A 215 38.44 -5.70 25.42
C ASP A 215 37.59 -6.20 24.25
N LEU A 216 37.06 -7.43 24.31
CA LEU A 216 36.22 -7.98 23.23
C LEU A 216 34.86 -7.28 23.18
N GLY A 217 34.21 -7.05 24.33
CA GLY A 217 32.93 -6.34 24.38
C GLY A 217 33.03 -4.91 23.83
N ILE A 218 34.11 -4.19 24.17
CA ILE A 218 34.37 -2.83 23.68
C ILE A 218 34.61 -2.84 22.15
N ARG A 219 35.32 -3.84 21.62
CA ARG A 219 35.54 -3.99 20.17
C ARG A 219 34.23 -4.25 19.44
N VAL A 220 33.39 -5.14 19.95
CA VAL A 220 32.08 -5.46 19.37
C VAL A 220 31.21 -4.21 19.31
N GLN A 221 31.07 -3.47 20.42
CA GLN A 221 30.32 -2.21 20.44
C GLN A 221 30.86 -1.19 19.45
N ARG A 222 32.18 -1.01 19.37
CA ARG A 222 32.82 -0.04 18.47
C ARG A 222 32.54 -0.36 16.99
N ILE A 223 32.56 -1.64 16.64
CA ILE A 223 32.23 -2.10 15.29
C ILE A 223 30.73 -1.90 15.03
N ALA A 224 29.88 -2.31 15.97
CA ALA A 224 28.42 -2.20 15.85
C ALA A 224 27.93 -0.77 15.62
N ARG A 225 28.57 0.23 16.25
CA ARG A 225 28.26 1.67 16.06
C ARG A 225 28.27 2.13 14.61
N TRP A 226 29.11 1.54 13.76
CA TRP A 226 29.20 1.91 12.35
C TRP A 226 28.58 0.87 11.43
N VAL A 227 28.76 -0.41 11.73
CA VAL A 227 28.26 -1.50 10.88
C VAL A 227 26.74 -1.57 10.90
N VAL A 228 26.09 -1.44 12.06
CA VAL A 228 24.63 -1.57 12.14
C VAL A 228 23.90 -0.44 11.41
N PRO A 229 24.27 0.85 11.58
CA PRO A 229 23.63 1.93 10.82
C PRO A 229 23.90 1.86 9.31
N THR A 230 25.13 1.54 8.91
CA THR A 230 25.48 1.44 7.48
C THR A 230 24.75 0.28 6.82
N ALA A 231 24.69 -0.87 7.49
CA ALA A 231 23.91 -2.02 7.03
C ALA A 231 22.42 -1.66 6.89
N PHE A 232 21.84 -0.93 7.85
CA PHE A 232 20.44 -0.49 7.75
C PHE A 232 20.19 0.39 6.52
N VAL A 233 21.06 1.36 6.24
CA VAL A 233 20.95 2.22 5.05
C VAL A 233 21.08 1.39 3.77
N VAL A 234 22.07 0.51 3.68
CA VAL A 234 22.29 -0.36 2.51
C VAL A 234 21.09 -1.28 2.28
N THR A 235 20.57 -1.94 3.31
CA THR A 235 19.37 -2.79 3.20
C THR A 235 18.17 -1.99 2.70
N ASN A 236 17.96 -0.77 3.18
CA ASN A 236 16.86 0.08 2.70
C ASN A 236 17.02 0.48 1.23
N LEU A 237 18.24 0.80 0.79
CA LEU A 237 18.51 1.09 -0.63
C LEU A 237 18.22 -0.13 -1.51
N ILE A 238 18.62 -1.33 -1.06
CA ILE A 238 18.32 -2.59 -1.76
C ILE A 238 16.80 -2.83 -1.83
N LEU A 239 16.07 -2.63 -0.74
CA LEU A 239 14.62 -2.78 -0.71
C LEU A 239 13.92 -1.80 -1.66
N ILE A 240 14.36 -0.54 -1.69
CA ILE A 240 13.86 0.47 -2.62
C ILE A 240 14.10 -0.01 -4.06
N GLY A 241 15.31 -0.46 -4.39
CA GLY A 241 15.63 -0.98 -5.72
C GLY A 241 14.79 -2.20 -6.12
N HIS A 242 14.63 -3.18 -5.23
CA HIS A 242 13.92 -4.42 -5.54
C HIS A 242 12.40 -4.25 -5.72
N PHE A 243 11.80 -3.31 -4.99
CA PHE A 243 10.34 -3.10 -5.02
C PHE A 243 9.90 -1.96 -5.93
N LEU A 244 10.61 -0.82 -5.91
CA LEU A 244 10.15 0.41 -6.55
C LEU A 244 10.73 0.65 -7.95
N MET A 245 11.88 0.07 -8.29
CA MET A 245 12.35 -0.02 -9.68
C MET A 245 11.71 -1.24 -10.35
#